data_AF-A0A8C1HV53-F1
#
_entry.id   AF-A0A8C1HV53-F1
#
_cell.length_a   1.000
_cell.length_b   1.000
_cell.length_c   1.000
_cell.angle_alpha   90.00
_cell.angle_beta   90.00
_cell.angle_gamma   90.00
#
_symmetry.space_group_name_H-M   'P 1'
#
loop_
_entity.id
_entity.type
_entity.pdbx_description
1 polymer ?
#
loop_
_entity_poly.entity_id
_entity_poly.type
_entity_poly.pdbx_seq_one_letter_code
_entity_poly.pdbx_strand_id
1 'polypeptide(L)'
;MPTLDGALVHYRPQKNPARYVFSRCRFNSRGISSLPPLLLPVFNMAVGKNKRLTKGGKKGAKKKIVDPFSKKDWYDVKAPAMFNIRNLGKTLVTRTQGTRIASDGLKGRVFEVSLADLQNDEVAFRKFKLVTEDVQGKNCLTNFHGMDLTRDKMCSMVKKWQTMIEAHVDVKTTDGYLLRLFCVGFTKKRTNQIRKTSYAQHQQVRQIRKKMMEIMTREVQTNDLKEVVNKLIPDSVGKDIEKACQSIYPLHDVYVRKVKMLKKPKFELGKLMELHGEGDTGAKVERADGYEPPIQESV
;
A
#
# COMPACT_ATOMS: atom_id res chain seq x y z
N MET A 1 -65.58 21.80 -43.33
CA MET A 1 -66.14 21.65 -41.97
C MET A 1 -66.93 20.34 -41.94
N PRO A 2 -67.06 19.60 -40.81
CA PRO A 2 -66.24 19.50 -39.58
C PRO A 2 -65.51 18.12 -39.50
N THR A 3 -64.70 17.68 -38.52
CA THR A 3 -63.88 18.29 -37.43
C THR A 3 -62.75 17.30 -37.02
N LEU A 4 -61.77 17.83 -36.26
CA LEU A 4 -61.08 17.31 -35.04
C LEU A 4 -61.43 15.87 -34.56
N ASP A 5 -60.51 15.05 -34.03
CA ASP A 5 -59.48 15.37 -33.02
C ASP A 5 -58.11 14.69 -33.25
N GLY A 6 -57.06 15.22 -32.59
CA GLY A 6 -55.70 14.66 -32.58
C GLY A 6 -55.21 14.23 -31.20
N ALA A 7 -54.22 13.33 -31.15
CA ALA A 7 -53.58 12.87 -29.92
C ALA A 7 -52.04 13.01 -30.01
N LEU A 8 -51.54 14.18 -29.62
CA LEU A 8 -50.12 14.52 -29.59
C LEU A 8 -49.51 14.02 -28.25
N VAL A 9 -48.91 12.82 -28.25
CA VAL A 9 -48.34 12.24 -27.01
C VAL A 9 -46.99 12.88 -26.67
N HIS A 10 -47.05 14.02 -25.99
CA HIS A 10 -45.91 14.63 -25.30
C HIS A 10 -45.44 13.74 -24.12
N TYR A 11 -44.32 13.04 -24.27
CA TYR A 11 -43.59 12.53 -23.10
C TYR A 11 -42.76 13.63 -22.45
N ARG A 12 -43.34 14.31 -21.44
CA ARG A 12 -42.60 15.18 -20.51
C ARG A 12 -41.78 14.34 -19.51
N PRO A 13 -40.62 14.84 -19.05
CA PRO A 13 -39.75 14.12 -18.14
C PRO A 13 -40.31 14.08 -16.71
N GLN A 14 -40.32 12.89 -16.09
CA GLN A 14 -40.63 12.76 -14.66
C GLN A 14 -39.51 13.39 -13.81
N LYS A 15 -39.79 14.53 -13.19
CA LYS A 15 -39.10 14.96 -11.97
C LYS A 15 -39.67 14.16 -10.81
N ASN A 16 -38.82 13.52 -10.00
CA ASN A 16 -39.16 13.23 -8.61
C ASN A 16 -37.93 13.42 -7.70
N PRO A 17 -38.09 13.98 -6.48
CA PRO A 17 -36.97 14.56 -5.73
C PRO A 17 -36.29 13.56 -4.79
N ALA A 18 -35.00 13.30 -5.02
CA ALA A 18 -34.15 12.65 -4.02
C ALA A 18 -33.86 13.63 -2.87
N ARG A 19 -34.60 13.48 -1.77
CA ARG A 19 -34.41 14.27 -0.54
C ARG A 19 -33.04 13.98 0.08
N TYR A 20 -32.18 14.99 0.16
CA TYR A 20 -31.04 14.99 1.08
C TYR A 20 -31.57 15.10 2.52
N VAL A 21 -31.45 14.04 3.31
CA VAL A 21 -31.68 14.12 4.76
C VAL A 21 -30.33 14.33 5.46
N PHE A 22 -30.03 15.59 5.75
CA PHE A 22 -28.95 15.96 6.66
C PHE A 22 -29.42 15.70 8.10
N SER A 23 -28.75 14.80 8.82
CA SER A 23 -29.03 14.52 10.23
C SER A 23 -28.56 15.69 11.12
N ARG A 24 -29.39 16.72 11.27
CA ARG A 24 -29.27 17.73 12.33
C ARG A 24 -30.27 17.43 13.44
N CYS A 25 -29.83 16.76 14.51
CA CYS A 25 -30.60 16.74 15.74
C CYS A 25 -30.65 18.16 16.34
N ARG A 26 -31.85 18.74 16.40
CA ARG A 26 -32.14 19.93 17.21
C ARG A 26 -33.23 19.58 18.21
N PHE A 27 -32.84 19.61 19.48
CA PHE A 27 -33.61 20.10 20.62
C PHE A 27 -35.02 20.64 20.28
N ASN A 28 -36.06 20.01 20.82
CA ASN A 28 -37.03 20.76 21.62
C ASN A 28 -37.71 19.88 22.70
N SER A 29 -38.35 20.59 23.61
CA SER A 29 -38.81 20.24 24.95
C SER A 29 -40.19 19.58 25.03
N ARG A 30 -40.52 19.15 26.28
CA ARG A 30 -41.82 18.65 26.78
C ARG A 30 -42.12 17.19 26.40
N GLY A 31 -42.48 16.29 27.30
CA GLY A 31 -42.60 16.39 28.76
C GLY A 31 -43.55 15.30 29.27
N ILE A 32 -43.07 14.33 30.04
CA ILE A 32 -43.89 13.26 30.65
C ILE A 32 -43.52 13.12 32.12
N SER A 33 -44.54 12.86 32.95
CA SER A 33 -44.57 13.02 34.39
C SER A 33 -44.18 11.78 35.19
N SER A 34 -43.59 12.02 36.36
CA SER A 34 -43.76 11.28 37.63
C SER A 34 -43.69 9.74 37.65
N LEU A 35 -42.67 9.21 38.35
CA LEU A 35 -42.80 8.35 39.56
C LEU A 35 -41.39 8.17 40.22
N PRO A 36 -41.27 7.83 41.52
CA PRO A 36 -40.08 8.12 42.33
C PRO A 36 -38.99 7.02 42.33
N PRO A 37 -37.76 7.35 42.77
CA PRO A 37 -36.62 6.43 42.78
C PRO A 37 -36.44 5.66 44.10
N LEU A 38 -35.96 4.42 44.02
CA LEU A 38 -35.50 3.64 45.19
C LEU A 38 -33.97 3.66 45.32
N LEU A 39 -33.53 4.43 46.30
CA LEU A 39 -32.47 4.17 47.29
C LEU A 39 -31.00 3.85 46.91
N LEU A 40 -30.13 4.56 47.66
CA LEU A 40 -28.76 4.23 48.12
C LEU A 40 -27.56 4.70 47.25
N PRO A 41 -26.43 5.09 47.92
CA PRO A 41 -26.05 6.50 47.82
C PRO A 41 -24.64 6.77 47.27
N VAL A 42 -24.46 7.99 46.77
CA VAL A 42 -23.16 8.55 46.37
C VAL A 42 -22.35 8.92 47.61
N PHE A 43 -21.22 8.25 47.84
CA PHE A 43 -20.25 8.67 48.86
C PHE A 43 -19.47 9.90 48.37
N ASN A 44 -19.77 11.05 48.96
CA ASN A 44 -18.96 12.25 48.87
C ASN A 44 -17.96 12.26 50.04
N MET A 45 -16.65 12.24 49.78
CA MET A 45 -15.64 12.40 50.84
C MET A 45 -14.48 13.32 50.44
N ALA A 46 -14.59 14.56 50.93
CA ALA A 46 -13.55 15.35 51.58
C ALA A 46 -12.15 15.40 50.94
N VAL A 47 -11.87 16.55 50.31
CA VAL A 47 -10.51 17.08 50.15
C VAL A 47 -9.89 17.29 51.53
N GLY A 48 -8.78 16.61 51.86
CA GLY A 48 -8.10 16.84 53.14
C GLY A 48 -6.80 16.08 53.42
N LYS A 49 -5.73 16.85 53.64
CA LYS A 49 -4.54 16.52 54.48
C LYS A 49 -3.57 15.45 53.94
N ASN A 50 -2.62 15.90 53.11
CA ASN A 50 -1.35 15.21 52.88
C ASN A 50 -0.55 15.07 54.19
N LYS A 51 -0.56 13.87 54.81
CA LYS A 51 0.41 13.52 55.84
C LYS A 51 1.77 13.24 55.20
N ARG A 52 2.72 14.13 55.46
CA ARG A 52 4.12 14.10 55.04
C ARG A 52 4.85 12.89 55.66
N LEU A 53 4.78 11.73 55.02
CA LEU A 53 5.54 10.55 55.45
C LEU A 53 7.03 10.73 55.14
N THR A 54 7.84 10.54 56.17
CA THR A 54 9.27 10.84 56.20
C THR A 54 10.11 9.75 55.53
N LYS A 55 10.87 10.17 54.52
CA LYS A 55 12.28 9.79 54.25
C LYS A 55 12.85 8.61 55.06
N GLY A 56 12.87 7.41 54.47
CA GLY A 56 13.72 6.29 54.96
C GLY A 56 13.14 4.89 54.79
N GLY A 57 13.36 4.23 53.65
CA GLY A 57 13.00 2.82 53.47
C GLY A 57 13.16 2.34 52.04
N LYS A 58 14.13 1.44 51.79
CA LYS A 58 14.58 0.95 50.47
C LYS A 58 14.84 2.05 49.43
N LYS A 59 16.14 2.30 49.22
CA LYS A 59 16.71 3.01 48.06
C LYS A 59 16.49 2.18 46.80
N GLY A 60 15.22 2.00 46.41
CA GLY A 60 14.81 1.30 45.20
C GLY A 60 15.61 1.87 44.04
N ALA A 61 16.31 1.00 43.31
CA ALA A 61 17.37 1.39 42.40
C ALA A 61 16.87 2.54 41.52
N LYS A 62 17.49 3.72 41.64
CA LYS A 62 17.21 4.85 40.75
C LYS A 62 17.38 4.31 39.34
N LYS A 63 16.27 4.06 38.64
CA LYS A 63 16.31 3.77 37.21
C LYS A 63 17.04 4.96 36.62
N LYS A 64 18.29 4.75 36.22
CA LYS A 64 19.09 5.80 35.58
C LYS A 64 18.20 6.36 34.47
N ILE A 65 18.08 7.69 34.40
CA ILE A 65 17.34 8.37 33.33
C ILE A 65 18.20 8.18 32.07
N VAL A 66 18.07 7.00 31.47
CA VAL A 66 18.78 6.58 30.27
C VAL A 66 17.86 6.85 29.12
N ASP A 67 18.30 7.73 28.23
CA ASP A 67 17.60 8.06 27.00
C ASP A 67 17.16 6.78 26.25
N PRO A 68 15.86 6.63 25.92
CA PRO A 68 15.37 5.52 25.12
C PRO A 68 16.06 5.34 23.76
N PHE A 69 16.66 6.37 23.16
CA PHE A 69 17.39 6.22 21.88
C PHE A 69 18.76 5.58 22.05
N SER A 70 19.47 5.78 23.16
CA SER A 70 20.75 5.09 23.47
C SER A 70 20.67 3.55 23.48
N LYS A 71 19.46 2.99 23.59
CA LYS A 71 19.16 1.55 23.59
C LYS A 71 18.74 1.01 22.21
N LYS A 72 18.80 1.82 21.17
CA LYS A 72 18.39 1.46 19.81
C LYS A 72 19.60 1.33 18.91
N ASP A 73 19.55 0.36 18.01
CA ASP A 73 20.56 0.16 16.98
C ASP A 73 19.95 0.39 15.60
N TRP A 74 20.83 0.80 14.67
CA TRP A 74 20.49 1.09 13.29
C TRP A 74 20.79 -0.11 12.39
N TYR A 75 19.83 -0.44 11.53
CA TYR A 75 19.88 -1.51 10.55
C TYR A 75 19.67 -0.91 9.15
N ASP A 76 20.45 -1.35 8.17
CA ASP A 76 20.37 -0.88 6.79
C ASP A 76 19.33 -1.72 6.03
N VAL A 77 18.38 -1.08 5.35
CA VAL A 77 17.30 -1.77 4.64
C VAL A 77 17.67 -1.96 3.17
N LYS A 78 17.59 -3.20 2.70
CA LYS A 78 18.00 -3.63 1.36
C LYS A 78 16.78 -3.93 0.48
N ALA A 79 16.73 -3.35 -0.71
CA ALA A 79 15.75 -3.68 -1.74
C ALA A 79 16.09 -5.00 -2.47
N PRO A 80 15.11 -5.68 -3.09
CA PRO A 80 15.36 -6.77 -4.04
C PRO A 80 16.27 -6.34 -5.21
N ALA A 81 16.93 -7.31 -5.85
CA ALA A 81 17.75 -7.09 -7.05
C ALA A 81 16.94 -6.73 -8.32
N MET A 82 15.63 -6.50 -8.19
CA MET A 82 14.76 -5.98 -9.26
C MET A 82 14.90 -4.46 -9.47
N PHE A 83 15.58 -3.77 -8.54
CA PHE A 83 15.79 -2.33 -8.56
C PHE A 83 17.30 -2.05 -8.54
N ASN A 84 17.76 -1.02 -9.27
CA ASN A 84 19.19 -0.70 -9.32
C ASN A 84 19.70 -0.19 -7.95
N ILE A 85 18.89 0.61 -7.24
CA ILE A 85 19.28 1.14 -5.93
C ILE A 85 18.92 0.12 -4.83
N ARG A 86 19.93 -0.62 -4.39
CA ARG A 86 19.77 -1.65 -3.35
C ARG A 86 19.61 -1.07 -1.93
N ASN A 87 20.09 0.13 -1.63
CA ASN A 87 20.04 0.72 -0.29
C ASN A 87 18.87 1.69 -0.14
N LEU A 88 17.85 1.33 0.65
CA LEU A 88 16.67 2.17 0.88
C LEU A 88 16.86 3.23 1.96
N GLY A 89 17.75 2.96 2.91
CA GLY A 89 17.97 3.81 4.09
C GLY A 89 18.13 2.99 5.36
N LYS A 90 18.01 3.65 6.52
CA LYS A 90 18.28 3.06 7.84
C LYS A 90 17.04 3.01 8.70
N THR A 91 16.91 1.96 9.49
CA THR A 91 15.82 1.79 10.45
C THR A 91 16.34 1.48 11.83
N LEU A 92 15.70 2.09 12.83
CA LEU A 92 16.01 1.87 14.24
C LEU A 92 15.11 0.78 14.84
N VAL A 93 15.71 -0.07 15.67
CA VAL A 93 14.99 -0.99 16.58
C VAL A 93 15.65 -0.97 17.94
N THR A 94 14.89 -1.26 18.99
CA THR A 94 15.46 -1.49 20.33
C THR A 94 16.35 -2.73 20.31
N ARG A 95 17.52 -2.66 20.97
CA ARG A 95 18.37 -3.82 21.24
C ARG A 95 17.56 -4.97 21.85
N THR A 96 17.94 -6.19 21.52
CA THR A 96 17.41 -7.41 22.13
C THR A 96 17.53 -7.32 23.66
N GLN A 97 16.42 -7.46 24.37
CA GLN A 97 16.36 -7.38 25.84
C GLN A 97 15.37 -8.42 26.36
N GLY A 98 15.88 -9.38 27.13
CA GLY A 98 15.09 -10.51 27.64
C GLY A 98 14.45 -11.28 26.49
N THR A 99 13.12 -11.42 26.54
CA THR A 99 12.32 -12.18 25.56
C THR A 99 12.00 -11.43 24.27
N ARG A 100 12.39 -10.15 24.13
CA ARG A 100 12.14 -9.36 22.91
C ARG A 100 13.37 -9.32 22.03
N ILE A 101 13.32 -10.06 20.92
CA ILE A 101 14.40 -10.12 19.92
C ILE A 101 14.26 -8.93 18.95
N ALA A 102 15.39 -8.28 18.63
CA ALA A 102 15.42 -7.14 17.71
C ALA A 102 14.98 -7.51 16.28
N SER A 103 15.30 -8.73 15.80
CA SER A 103 14.87 -9.26 14.50
C SER A 103 13.36 -9.24 14.33
N ASP A 104 12.63 -9.67 15.35
CA ASP A 104 11.19 -9.88 15.27
C ASP A 104 10.44 -8.54 15.29
N GLY A 105 11.05 -7.52 15.88
CA GLY A 105 10.61 -6.12 15.80
C GLY A 105 11.01 -5.40 14.51
N LEU A 106 11.83 -6.01 13.64
CA LEU A 106 12.20 -5.52 12.30
C LEU A 106 11.42 -6.23 11.18
N LYS A 107 11.21 -7.55 11.31
CA LYS A 107 10.38 -8.34 10.40
C LYS A 107 8.94 -7.83 10.40
N GLY A 108 8.29 -7.90 9.25
CA GLY A 108 6.92 -7.41 9.04
C GLY A 108 6.77 -5.89 8.90
N ARG A 109 7.84 -5.09 9.06
CA ARG A 109 7.80 -3.65 8.74
C ARG A 109 7.58 -3.45 7.24
N VAL A 110 6.62 -2.59 6.89
CA VAL A 110 6.36 -2.15 5.51
C VAL A 110 6.99 -0.78 5.31
N PHE A 111 7.85 -0.63 4.29
CA PHE A 111 8.35 0.65 3.81
C PHE A 111 7.62 1.02 2.53
N GLU A 112 7.21 2.29 2.42
CA GLU A 112 6.63 2.86 1.21
C GLU A 112 7.66 3.81 0.60
N VAL A 113 8.14 3.48 -0.61
CA VAL A 113 9.27 4.14 -1.29
C VAL A 113 8.85 4.58 -2.68
N SER A 114 9.34 5.72 -3.18
CA SER A 114 9.10 6.14 -4.57
C SER A 114 9.88 5.26 -5.54
N LEU A 115 9.35 5.03 -6.74
CA LEU A 115 10.10 4.36 -7.80
C LEU A 115 11.35 5.16 -8.21
N ALA A 116 11.29 6.49 -8.16
CA ALA A 116 12.44 7.35 -8.47
C ALA A 116 13.58 7.26 -7.42
N ASP A 117 13.30 6.78 -6.20
CA ASP A 117 14.32 6.52 -5.17
C ASP A 117 14.92 5.10 -5.28
N LEU A 118 14.26 4.23 -6.07
CA LEU A 118 14.64 2.84 -6.32
C LEU A 118 15.37 2.68 -7.67
N GLN A 119 15.04 3.52 -8.64
CA GLN A 119 15.49 3.46 -10.02
C GLN A 119 15.76 4.87 -10.54
N ASN A 120 16.97 5.08 -11.05
CA ASN A 120 17.35 6.32 -11.71
C ASN A 120 16.45 6.57 -12.94
N ASP A 121 16.12 7.82 -13.19
CA ASP A 121 15.39 8.31 -14.38
C ASP A 121 13.93 7.82 -14.56
N GLU A 122 13.35 7.17 -13.55
CA GLU A 122 11.96 6.68 -13.60
C GLU A 122 10.91 7.58 -12.92
N VAL A 123 9.62 7.23 -13.14
CA VAL A 123 8.47 8.06 -12.76
C VAL A 123 8.16 8.01 -11.27
N ALA A 124 8.41 9.14 -10.59
CA ALA A 124 8.16 9.36 -9.16
C ALA A 124 6.68 9.22 -8.70
N PHE A 125 5.71 9.08 -9.61
CA PHE A 125 4.30 8.89 -9.23
C PHE A 125 3.93 7.46 -8.83
N ARG A 126 4.87 6.50 -8.91
CA ARG A 126 4.69 5.12 -8.44
C ARG A 126 5.36 4.94 -7.10
N LYS A 127 4.67 4.28 -6.17
CA LYS A 127 5.20 3.93 -4.85
C LYS A 127 5.12 2.43 -4.62
N PHE A 128 6.24 1.86 -4.22
CA PHE A 128 6.38 0.44 -3.91
C PHE A 128 6.30 0.22 -2.41
N LYS A 129 5.66 -0.89 -2.02
CA LYS A 129 5.58 -1.37 -0.64
C LYS A 129 6.48 -2.58 -0.50
N LEU A 130 7.53 -2.41 0.29
CA LEU A 130 8.55 -3.42 0.55
C LEU A 130 8.45 -3.86 2.01
N VAL A 131 8.32 -5.16 2.26
CA VAL A 131 8.18 -5.75 3.60
C VAL A 131 9.47 -6.43 4.00
N THR A 132 10.01 -6.11 5.17
CA THR A 132 11.13 -6.89 5.75
C THR A 132 10.67 -8.31 6.07
N GLU A 133 11.30 -9.31 5.48
CA GLU A 133 11.03 -10.72 5.78
C GLU A 133 12.15 -11.38 6.59
N ASP A 134 13.40 -10.96 6.35
CA ASP A 134 14.55 -11.47 7.08
C ASP A 134 15.58 -10.39 7.46
N VAL A 135 16.44 -10.72 8.44
CA VAL A 135 17.47 -9.82 8.97
C VAL A 135 18.80 -10.57 9.05
N GLN A 136 19.73 -10.22 8.17
CA GLN A 136 21.08 -10.77 8.13
C GLN A 136 22.07 -9.80 8.79
N GLY A 137 22.45 -10.08 10.04
CA GLY A 137 23.34 -9.21 10.81
C GLY A 137 22.73 -7.81 10.99
N LYS A 138 23.24 -6.81 10.25
CA LYS A 138 22.71 -5.43 10.24
C LYS A 138 21.84 -5.11 9.01
N ASN A 139 21.72 -6.03 8.05
CA ASN A 139 20.97 -5.84 6.82
C ASN A 139 19.54 -6.40 6.96
N CYS A 140 18.52 -5.60 6.67
CA CYS A 140 17.13 -6.02 6.58
C CYS A 140 16.78 -6.34 5.11
N LEU A 141 16.49 -7.60 4.80
CA LEU A 141 16.09 -8.04 3.47
C LEU A 141 14.59 -7.84 3.28
N THR A 142 14.21 -7.16 2.19
CA THR A 142 12.82 -6.78 1.92
C THR A 142 12.27 -7.41 0.64
N ASN A 143 11.02 -7.87 0.70
CA ASN A 143 10.29 -8.46 -0.41
C ASN A 143 9.14 -7.54 -0.87
N PHE A 144 8.69 -7.66 -2.12
CA PHE A 144 7.55 -6.93 -2.64
C PHE A 144 6.25 -7.30 -1.89
N HIS A 145 5.46 -6.29 -1.56
CA HIS A 145 4.17 -6.45 -0.86
C HIS A 145 3.01 -5.72 -1.56
N GLY A 146 3.31 -4.72 -2.38
CA GLY A 146 2.30 -4.04 -3.17
C GLY A 146 2.83 -2.80 -3.87
N MET A 147 1.95 -2.18 -4.66
CA MET A 147 2.22 -0.96 -5.41
C MET A 147 1.02 -0.02 -5.28
N ASP A 148 1.27 1.28 -5.20
CA ASP A 148 0.25 2.33 -5.16
C ASP A 148 0.70 3.52 -6.03
N LEU A 149 -0.22 4.12 -6.79
CA LEU A 149 0.03 5.44 -7.38
C LEU A 149 -0.01 6.54 -6.31
N THR A 150 0.72 7.63 -6.55
CA THR A 150 0.60 8.86 -5.74
C THR A 150 -0.79 9.50 -5.90
N ARG A 151 -1.21 10.24 -4.87
CA ARG A 151 -2.59 10.78 -4.78
C ARG A 151 -2.80 11.93 -5.77
N ASP A 152 -1.80 12.78 -5.92
CA ASP A 152 -1.66 13.84 -6.92
C ASP A 152 -1.86 13.30 -8.35
N LYS A 153 -1.07 12.30 -8.79
CA LYS A 153 -1.23 11.70 -10.12
C LYS A 153 -2.64 11.11 -10.28
N MET A 154 -3.15 10.34 -9.32
CA MET A 154 -4.52 9.81 -9.39
C MET A 154 -5.56 10.93 -9.54
N CYS A 155 -5.52 11.97 -8.70
CA CYS A 155 -6.45 13.10 -8.75
C CYS A 155 -6.33 13.93 -10.04
N SER A 156 -5.12 14.09 -10.59
CA SER A 156 -4.89 14.87 -11.82
C SER A 156 -5.49 14.25 -13.09
N MET A 157 -5.62 12.92 -13.12
CA MET A 157 -6.22 12.20 -14.25
C MET A 157 -7.76 12.26 -14.24
N VAL A 158 -8.38 12.46 -13.07
CA VAL A 158 -9.85 12.53 -12.93
C VAL A 158 -10.38 13.89 -13.40
N LYS A 159 -10.64 13.98 -14.71
CA LYS A 159 -11.20 15.18 -15.36
C LYS A 159 -12.69 14.97 -15.69
N LYS A 160 -13.43 16.08 -15.82
CA LYS A 160 -14.82 16.08 -16.32
C LYS A 160 -14.84 15.82 -17.84
N TRP A 161 -16.01 15.46 -18.38
CA TRP A 161 -16.27 15.29 -19.83
C TRP A 161 -15.62 14.05 -20.49
N GLN A 162 -15.11 13.13 -19.70
CA GLN A 162 -14.58 11.82 -20.10
C GLN A 162 -15.16 10.72 -19.19
N THR A 163 -15.23 9.49 -19.69
CA THR A 163 -15.62 8.32 -18.88
C THR A 163 -14.39 7.76 -18.18
N MET A 164 -14.49 7.54 -16.86
CA MET A 164 -13.52 6.74 -16.10
C MET A 164 -13.89 5.26 -16.20
N ILE A 165 -12.92 4.42 -16.54
CA ILE A 165 -13.09 2.97 -16.61
C ILE A 165 -12.14 2.33 -15.60
N GLU A 166 -12.72 1.71 -14.57
CA GLU A 166 -11.98 0.94 -13.56
C GLU A 166 -12.23 -0.56 -13.73
N ALA A 167 -11.19 -1.37 -13.54
CA ALA A 167 -11.23 -2.83 -13.50
C ALA A 167 -10.38 -3.36 -12.33
N HIS A 168 -10.72 -4.53 -11.81
CA HIS A 168 -9.92 -5.23 -10.81
C HIS A 168 -9.95 -6.74 -11.07
N VAL A 169 -8.86 -7.43 -10.72
CA VAL A 169 -8.74 -8.88 -10.87
C VAL A 169 -7.99 -9.45 -9.67
N ASP A 170 -8.43 -10.62 -9.20
CA ASP A 170 -7.68 -11.49 -8.30
C ASP A 170 -6.94 -12.54 -9.13
N VAL A 171 -5.62 -12.52 -9.09
CA VAL A 171 -4.76 -13.43 -9.87
C VAL A 171 -3.79 -14.13 -8.93
N LYS A 172 -3.52 -15.42 -9.20
CA LYS A 172 -2.39 -16.14 -8.60
C LYS A 172 -1.23 -16.14 -9.58
N THR A 173 -0.05 -15.83 -9.06
CA THR A 173 1.23 -16.12 -9.73
C THR A 173 1.55 -17.62 -9.64
N THR A 174 2.46 -18.07 -10.48
CA THR A 174 3.15 -19.38 -10.45
C THR A 174 3.68 -19.74 -9.06
N ASP A 175 4.37 -18.80 -8.41
CA ASP A 175 4.92 -18.89 -7.05
C ASP A 175 3.89 -19.10 -5.93
N GLY A 176 2.59 -18.94 -6.24
CA GLY A 176 1.50 -19.02 -5.27
C GLY A 176 1.19 -17.71 -4.53
N TYR A 177 1.83 -16.58 -4.85
CA TYR A 177 1.36 -15.27 -4.37
C TYR A 177 0.02 -14.94 -5.01
N LEU A 178 -0.96 -14.58 -4.19
CA LEU A 178 -2.28 -14.14 -4.65
C LEU A 178 -2.32 -12.61 -4.61
N LEU A 179 -2.42 -11.98 -5.78
CA LEU A 179 -2.40 -10.54 -5.99
C LEU A 179 -3.78 -10.04 -6.43
N ARG A 180 -4.21 -8.90 -5.87
CA ARG A 180 -5.34 -8.11 -6.41
C ARG A 180 -4.80 -6.89 -7.11
N LEU A 181 -4.91 -6.87 -8.43
CA LEU A 181 -4.54 -5.74 -9.27
C LEU A 181 -5.77 -4.88 -9.55
N PHE A 182 -5.57 -3.56 -9.53
CA PHE A 182 -6.56 -2.55 -9.91
C PHE A 182 -6.01 -1.75 -11.08
N CYS A 183 -6.76 -1.65 -12.18
CA CYS A 183 -6.42 -0.79 -13.31
C CYS A 183 -7.46 0.31 -13.49
N VAL A 184 -6.98 1.46 -13.94
CA VAL A 184 -7.80 2.61 -14.33
C VAL A 184 -7.41 3.04 -15.74
N GLY A 185 -8.37 3.52 -16.52
CA GLY A 185 -8.15 4.16 -17.81
C GLY A 185 -9.23 5.19 -18.11
N PHE A 186 -8.90 6.18 -18.94
CA PHE A 186 -9.78 7.29 -19.29
C PHE A 186 -10.01 7.37 -20.80
N THR A 187 -11.23 7.69 -21.21
CA THR A 187 -11.57 7.87 -22.63
C THR A 187 -10.86 9.10 -23.22
N LYS A 188 -10.11 8.90 -24.31
CA LYS A 188 -9.37 9.96 -25.00
C LYS A 188 -10.30 10.74 -25.93
N LYS A 189 -10.18 12.07 -25.93
CA LYS A 189 -10.78 12.94 -26.95
C LYS A 189 -9.93 12.86 -28.23
N ARG A 190 -10.54 12.66 -29.40
CA ARG A 190 -9.82 12.73 -30.68
C ARG A 190 -9.47 14.18 -31.02
N THR A 191 -8.35 14.42 -31.70
CA THR A 191 -7.87 15.77 -32.07
C THR A 191 -8.94 16.58 -32.81
N ASN A 192 -9.59 15.97 -33.82
CA ASN A 192 -10.58 16.62 -34.68
C ASN A 192 -12.01 16.59 -34.09
N GLN A 193 -12.17 16.31 -32.80
CA GLN A 193 -13.49 16.16 -32.17
C GLN A 193 -14.06 17.50 -31.71
N ILE A 194 -15.07 17.99 -32.43
CA ILE A 194 -15.79 19.23 -32.10
C ILE A 194 -16.51 19.12 -30.74
N ARG A 195 -17.12 17.95 -30.46
CA ARG A 195 -17.83 17.70 -29.19
C ARG A 195 -16.88 17.83 -27.98
N LYS A 196 -17.31 18.56 -26.95
CA LYS A 196 -16.59 18.70 -25.67
C LYS A 196 -16.50 17.39 -24.88
N THR A 197 -17.48 16.51 -25.04
CA THR A 197 -17.61 15.24 -24.31
C THR A 197 -17.05 14.06 -25.10
N SER A 198 -16.46 13.12 -24.36
CA SER A 198 -15.83 11.88 -24.87
C SER A 198 -16.37 10.64 -24.16
N TYR A 199 -17.69 10.56 -23.96
CA TYR A 199 -18.29 9.46 -23.22
C TYR A 199 -18.41 8.17 -24.04
N ALA A 200 -17.85 7.08 -23.50
CA ALA A 200 -18.09 5.72 -24.00
C ALA A 200 -19.48 5.22 -23.57
N GLN A 201 -20.14 4.45 -24.44
CA GLN A 201 -21.41 3.79 -24.13
C GLN A 201 -21.20 2.66 -23.11
N HIS A 202 -22.23 2.31 -22.32
CA HIS A 202 -22.14 1.30 -21.27
C HIS A 202 -21.64 -0.07 -21.77
N GLN A 203 -22.05 -0.48 -22.98
CA GLN A 203 -21.58 -1.73 -23.58
C GLN A 203 -20.10 -1.69 -23.97
N GLN A 204 -19.60 -0.55 -24.47
CA GLN A 204 -18.17 -0.35 -24.73
C GLN A 204 -17.37 -0.40 -23.42
N VAL A 205 -17.86 0.23 -22.34
CA VAL A 205 -17.24 0.18 -21.01
C VAL A 205 -17.15 -1.27 -20.49
N ARG A 206 -18.19 -2.09 -20.69
CA ARG A 206 -18.19 -3.53 -20.35
C ARG A 206 -17.15 -4.31 -21.16
N GLN A 207 -17.08 -4.09 -22.48
CA GLN A 207 -16.10 -4.76 -23.35
C GLN A 207 -14.65 -4.37 -23.01
N ILE A 208 -14.40 -3.09 -22.74
CA ILE A 208 -13.09 -2.59 -22.29
C ILE A 208 -12.71 -3.23 -20.96
N ARG A 209 -13.61 -3.25 -19.96
CA ARG A 209 -13.37 -3.95 -18.68
C ARG A 209 -13.03 -5.42 -18.89
N LYS A 210 -13.72 -6.15 -19.78
CA LYS A 210 -13.39 -7.54 -20.09
C LYS A 210 -11.95 -7.67 -20.61
N LYS A 211 -11.55 -6.88 -21.61
CA LYS A 211 -10.18 -6.85 -22.14
C LYS A 211 -9.12 -6.48 -21.10
N MET A 212 -9.41 -5.49 -20.24
CA MET A 212 -8.51 -5.12 -19.14
C MET A 212 -8.25 -6.32 -18.23
N MET A 213 -9.32 -6.99 -17.78
CA MET A 213 -9.21 -8.13 -16.88
C MET A 213 -8.48 -9.31 -17.53
N GLU A 214 -8.76 -9.59 -18.82
CA GLU A 214 -8.13 -10.64 -19.61
C GLU A 214 -6.61 -10.46 -19.74
N ILE A 215 -6.16 -9.26 -20.10
CA ILE A 215 -4.72 -8.93 -20.22
C ILE A 215 -4.04 -9.02 -18.84
N MET A 216 -4.63 -8.40 -17.81
CA MET A 216 -4.09 -8.47 -16.44
C MET A 216 -3.97 -9.91 -15.92
N THR A 217 -4.92 -10.78 -16.29
CA THR A 217 -4.90 -12.20 -15.92
C THR A 217 -3.76 -12.91 -16.63
N ARG A 218 -3.67 -12.77 -17.96
CA ARG A 218 -2.62 -13.40 -18.77
C ARG A 218 -1.22 -13.00 -18.29
N GLU A 219 -0.95 -11.71 -18.13
CA GLU A 219 0.39 -11.21 -17.80
C GLU A 219 0.91 -11.59 -16.39
N VAL A 220 0.03 -12.05 -15.49
CA VAL A 220 0.35 -12.38 -14.09
C VAL A 220 0.19 -13.87 -13.78
N GLN A 221 -0.64 -14.62 -14.51
CA GLN A 221 -0.74 -16.08 -14.34
C GLN A 221 0.47 -16.84 -14.89
N THR A 222 1.11 -16.32 -15.93
CA THR A 222 2.23 -16.98 -16.62
C THR A 222 3.60 -16.64 -16.04
N ASN A 223 3.68 -15.80 -15.02
CA ASN A 223 4.92 -15.17 -14.59
C ASN A 223 5.09 -15.19 -13.06
N ASP A 224 6.34 -15.33 -12.64
CA ASP A 224 6.77 -15.28 -11.24
C ASP A 224 6.66 -13.86 -10.67
N LEU A 225 6.69 -13.71 -9.34
CA LEU A 225 6.58 -12.40 -8.69
C LEU A 225 7.66 -11.42 -9.16
N LYS A 226 8.87 -11.94 -9.41
CA LYS A 226 10.03 -11.19 -9.93
C LYS A 226 9.73 -10.55 -11.29
N GLU A 227 9.21 -11.34 -12.22
CA GLU A 227 8.87 -10.89 -13.57
C GLU A 227 7.65 -9.96 -13.57
N VAL A 228 6.66 -10.22 -12.72
CA VAL A 228 5.50 -9.34 -12.55
C VAL A 228 5.92 -7.95 -12.07
N VAL A 229 6.86 -7.83 -11.13
CA VAL A 229 7.41 -6.53 -10.70
C VAL A 229 8.17 -5.87 -11.86
N ASN A 230 9.01 -6.61 -12.59
CA ASN A 230 9.73 -6.09 -13.76
C ASN A 230 8.79 -5.57 -14.87
N LYS A 231 7.58 -6.15 -15.02
CA LYS A 231 6.54 -5.61 -15.93
C LYS A 231 5.86 -4.34 -15.38
N LEU A 232 5.72 -4.20 -14.06
CA LEU A 232 5.06 -3.08 -13.37
C LEU A 232 5.91 -1.80 -13.29
N ILE A 233 7.24 -1.94 -13.29
CA ILE A 233 8.23 -0.86 -13.30
C ILE A 233 8.01 0.09 -14.52
N PRO A 234 8.14 -0.36 -15.79
CA PRO A 234 7.85 0.46 -16.98
C PRO A 234 6.36 0.48 -17.38
N ASP A 235 5.50 -0.23 -16.64
CA ASP A 235 4.07 -0.46 -16.89
C ASP A 235 3.74 -0.92 -18.33
N SER A 236 4.31 -2.06 -18.71
CA SER A 236 3.97 -2.75 -19.96
C SER A 236 2.46 -3.08 -20.02
N VAL A 237 1.92 -3.59 -18.90
CA VAL A 237 0.50 -3.97 -18.76
C VAL A 237 -0.45 -2.81 -19.10
N GLY A 238 -0.19 -1.59 -18.61
CA GLY A 238 -1.00 -0.40 -18.95
C GLY A 238 -0.97 -0.06 -20.45
N LYS A 239 0.22 -0.15 -21.07
CA LYS A 239 0.43 0.14 -22.50
C LYS A 239 -0.24 -0.90 -23.41
N ASP A 240 -0.20 -2.18 -23.05
CA ASP A 240 -0.85 -3.25 -23.81
C ASP A 240 -2.37 -3.20 -23.70
N ILE A 241 -2.90 -2.79 -22.53
CA ILE A 241 -4.33 -2.48 -22.38
C ILE A 241 -4.73 -1.31 -23.30
N GLU A 242 -3.96 -0.21 -23.35
CA GLU A 242 -4.26 0.92 -24.24
C GLU A 242 -4.32 0.49 -25.71
N LYS A 243 -3.32 -0.27 -26.17
CA LYS A 243 -3.24 -0.81 -27.53
C LYS A 243 -4.42 -1.73 -27.86
N ALA A 244 -4.77 -2.67 -26.98
CA ALA A 244 -5.85 -3.64 -27.20
C ALA A 244 -7.26 -3.02 -27.11
N CYS A 245 -7.43 -1.94 -26.35
CA CYS A 245 -8.72 -1.24 -26.19
C CYS A 245 -8.98 -0.21 -27.30
N GLN A 246 -7.94 0.29 -27.98
CA GLN A 246 -8.02 1.29 -29.04
C GLN A 246 -9.06 0.97 -30.14
N SER A 247 -9.27 -0.32 -30.43
CA SER A 247 -10.28 -0.82 -31.39
C SER A 247 -11.74 -0.61 -30.94
N ILE A 248 -12.01 -0.53 -29.63
CA ILE A 248 -13.37 -0.33 -29.08
C ILE A 248 -13.62 1.17 -28.88
N TYR A 249 -12.72 1.82 -28.15
CA TYR A 249 -12.76 3.25 -27.87
C TYR A 249 -11.33 3.71 -27.49
N PRO A 250 -10.83 4.83 -28.02
CA PRO A 250 -9.46 5.27 -27.71
C PRO A 250 -9.32 5.66 -26.24
N LEU A 251 -8.31 5.11 -25.56
CA LEU A 251 -7.99 5.41 -24.17
C LEU A 251 -6.77 6.32 -24.05
N HIS A 252 -6.55 6.86 -22.86
CA HIS A 252 -5.33 7.54 -22.41
C HIS A 252 -5.22 7.40 -20.88
N ASP A 253 -4.02 7.68 -20.34
CA ASP A 253 -3.72 7.59 -18.91
C ASP A 253 -4.19 6.24 -18.31
N VAL A 254 -3.84 5.14 -19.00
CA VAL A 254 -4.12 3.77 -18.56
C VAL A 254 -2.97 3.30 -17.66
N TYR A 255 -3.28 2.98 -16.40
CA TYR A 255 -2.29 2.58 -15.41
C TYR A 255 -2.81 1.49 -14.48
N VAL A 256 -1.89 0.64 -14.00
CA VAL A 256 -2.12 -0.17 -12.80
C VAL A 256 -2.16 0.76 -11.59
N ARG A 257 -3.37 1.08 -11.11
CA ARG A 257 -3.64 2.01 -10.00
C ARG A 257 -3.08 1.51 -8.66
N LYS A 258 -3.21 0.21 -8.41
CA LYS A 258 -2.84 -0.43 -7.15
C LYS A 258 -2.62 -1.93 -7.33
N VAL A 259 -1.62 -2.47 -6.65
CA VAL A 259 -1.43 -3.91 -6.46
C VAL A 259 -1.45 -4.19 -4.97
N LYS A 260 -2.33 -5.08 -4.53
CA LYS A 260 -2.38 -5.60 -3.16
C LYS A 260 -1.94 -7.07 -3.15
N MET A 261 -1.04 -7.44 -2.27
CA MET A 261 -0.84 -8.84 -1.93
C MET A 261 -1.95 -9.29 -0.98
N LEU A 262 -2.67 -10.35 -1.32
CA LEU A 262 -3.76 -10.92 -0.52
C LEU A 262 -3.31 -12.16 0.26
N LYS A 263 -2.48 -13.01 -0.34
CA LYS A 263 -1.86 -14.17 0.31
C LYS A 263 -0.41 -14.30 -0.13
N LYS A 264 0.46 -14.60 0.83
CA LYS A 264 1.84 -15.06 0.62
C LYS A 264 1.88 -16.59 0.72
N PRO A 265 2.74 -17.28 -0.05
CA PRO A 265 3.10 -18.67 0.22
C PRO A 265 3.86 -18.77 1.57
N LYS A 266 4.18 -20.00 2.00
CA LYS A 266 5.02 -20.22 3.18
C LYS A 266 6.40 -19.56 2.96
N PHE A 267 6.94 -18.92 3.99
CA PHE A 267 8.24 -18.27 3.89
C PHE A 267 9.36 -19.31 3.70
N GLU A 268 10.14 -19.13 2.63
CA GLU A 268 11.27 -19.97 2.26
C GLU A 268 12.50 -19.07 2.06
N LEU A 269 13.52 -19.28 2.89
CA LEU A 269 14.70 -18.40 2.92
C LEU A 269 15.46 -18.41 1.59
N GLY A 270 15.53 -19.56 0.90
CA GLY A 270 16.19 -19.68 -0.41
C GLY A 270 15.61 -18.74 -1.48
N LYS A 271 14.28 -18.69 -1.63
CA LYS A 271 13.60 -17.78 -2.57
C LYS A 271 13.87 -16.30 -2.25
N LEU A 272 13.97 -15.94 -0.97
CA LEU A 272 14.34 -14.57 -0.59
C LEU A 272 15.78 -14.25 -1.00
N MET A 273 16.74 -15.17 -0.80
CA MET A 273 18.13 -14.96 -1.21
C MET A 273 18.25 -14.82 -2.73
N GLU A 274 17.50 -15.61 -3.51
CA GLU A 274 17.44 -15.50 -4.97
C GLU A 274 16.91 -14.12 -5.44
N LEU A 275 15.88 -13.59 -4.78
CA LEU A 275 15.37 -12.23 -5.05
C LEU A 275 16.36 -11.11 -4.70
N HIS A 276 17.31 -11.38 -3.79
CA HIS A 276 18.39 -10.46 -3.46
C HIS A 276 19.69 -10.70 -4.25
N GLY A 277 19.78 -11.76 -5.06
CA GLY A 277 20.72 -11.96 -6.19
C GLY A 277 22.22 -12.08 -5.86
N GLU A 278 22.64 -11.52 -4.74
CA GLU A 278 23.98 -11.55 -4.18
C GLU A 278 23.79 -11.80 -2.70
N GLY A 279 24.11 -13.02 -2.24
CA GLY A 279 24.86 -13.07 -1.00
C GLY A 279 26.17 -12.34 -1.26
N ASP A 280 26.59 -11.46 -0.35
CA ASP A 280 27.99 -11.03 -0.29
C ASP A 280 28.81 -12.33 -0.16
N THR A 281 29.32 -12.85 -1.29
CA THR A 281 30.40 -13.83 -1.28
C THR A 281 31.56 -13.09 -0.65
N GLY A 282 31.73 -13.32 0.66
CA GLY A 282 32.36 -12.38 1.58
C GLY A 282 33.64 -11.81 0.97
N ALA A 283 33.73 -10.48 0.94
CA ALA A 283 34.80 -9.72 0.32
C ALA A 283 36.11 -10.49 0.47
N LYS A 284 36.66 -10.94 -0.67
CA LYS A 284 37.84 -11.78 -0.70
C LYS A 284 38.94 -10.98 -0.01
N VAL A 285 39.21 -11.32 1.25
CA VAL A 285 40.37 -10.77 1.96
C VAL A 285 41.54 -11.35 1.20
N GLU A 286 42.15 -10.52 0.36
CA GLU A 286 43.51 -10.74 -0.11
C GLU A 286 44.36 -10.80 1.15
N ARG A 287 44.57 -12.03 1.64
CA ARG A 287 45.67 -12.32 2.55
C ARG A 287 46.92 -11.95 1.76
N ALA A 288 47.57 -10.86 2.16
CA ALA A 288 48.91 -10.58 1.68
C ALA A 288 49.78 -11.82 1.97
N ASP A 289 50.47 -12.31 0.95
CA ASP A 289 51.38 -13.44 1.06
C ASP A 289 52.50 -13.08 2.04
N GLY A 290 52.53 -13.73 3.20
CA GLY A 290 53.52 -13.44 4.24
C GLY A 290 53.06 -13.54 5.71
N TYR A 291 52.18 -14.49 6.05
CA TYR A 291 51.96 -14.86 7.45
C TYR A 291 52.24 -16.35 7.68
N GLU A 292 53.49 -16.65 8.02
CA GLU A 292 53.86 -17.95 8.58
C GLU A 292 53.35 -18.05 10.03
N PRO A 293 52.58 -19.10 10.40
CA PRO A 293 52.26 -19.36 11.79
C PRO A 293 53.52 -19.86 12.53
N PRO A 294 53.79 -19.42 13.76
CA PRO A 294 54.93 -19.90 14.53
C PRO A 294 54.80 -21.40 14.80
N ILE A 295 55.90 -22.12 14.58
CA ILE A 295 56.02 -23.56 14.83
C ILE A 295 55.78 -23.80 16.34
N GLN A 296 54.84 -24.68 16.67
CA GLN A 296 54.66 -25.15 18.04
C GLN A 296 55.75 -26.18 18.34
N GLU A 297 56.66 -25.87 19.26
CA GLU A 297 57.58 -26.85 19.82
C GLU A 297 56.77 -27.91 20.57
N SER A 298 57.04 -29.18 20.27
CA SER A 298 56.38 -30.32 20.87
C SER A 298 56.91 -30.60 22.27
N VAL A 299 56.00 -30.59 23.26
CA VAL A 299 56.16 -31.19 24.60
C VAL A 299 54.88 -31.91 24.97
#